data_AF-A0A7C5HV64-F1
#
_entry.id   AF-A0A7C5HV64-F1
#
_cell.length_a   1.000
_cell.length_b   1.000
_cell.length_c   1.000
_cell.angle_alpha   90.00
_cell.angle_beta   90.00
_cell.angle_gamma   90.00
#
_symmetry.space_group_name_H-M   'P 1'
#
loop_
_entity.id
_entity.type
_entity.pdbx_description
1 polymer ?
#
loop_
_entity_poly.entity_id
_entity_poly.type
_entity_poly.pdbx_seq_one_letter_code
_entity_poly.pdbx_strand_id
1 'polypeptide(L)'
;MKKGKLDPILRSVLANRFESICSEMGETMMRTSRSPIFSEARDFVTGIFSADGRLMAQKPYIAVLAGALPYCLKAIIEYYGDDLHDGDVIVTNDPY
;
A
#
# COMPACT_ATOMS: atom_id res chain seq x y z
N MET A 1 -14.18 -5.70 -23.13
CA MET A 1 -13.10 -6.71 -23.07
C MET A 1 -13.66 -8.02 -22.55
N LYS A 2 -13.48 -9.15 -23.26
CA LYS A 2 -13.89 -10.46 -22.75
C LYS A 2 -13.11 -10.75 -21.46
N LYS A 3 -13.81 -11.03 -20.34
CA LYS A 3 -13.21 -11.58 -19.11
C LYS A 3 -12.65 -12.97 -19.43
N GLY A 4 -11.46 -13.03 -20.01
CA GLY A 4 -10.70 -14.27 -20.11
C GLY A 4 -10.27 -14.69 -18.70
N LYS A 5 -10.33 -16.00 -18.40
CA LYS A 5 -9.75 -16.56 -17.18
C LYS A 5 -8.29 -16.09 -17.11
N LEU A 6 -7.95 -15.32 -16.08
CA LEU A 6 -6.57 -14.90 -15.83
C LEU A 6 -5.70 -16.16 -15.69
N ASP A 7 -4.60 -16.24 -16.43
CA ASP A 7 -3.67 -17.35 -16.33
C ASP A 7 -3.22 -17.52 -14.87
N PRO A 8 -3.41 -18.70 -14.25
CA PRO A 8 -3.03 -18.94 -12.85
C PRO A 8 -1.53 -18.77 -12.60
N ILE A 9 -0.67 -18.99 -13.62
CA ILE A 9 0.77 -18.75 -13.51
C ILE A 9 1.02 -17.25 -13.43
N LEU A 10 0.51 -16.48 -14.40
CA LEU A 10 0.62 -15.03 -14.40
C LEU A 10 0.09 -14.40 -13.10
N ARG A 11 -1.07 -14.86 -12.62
CA ARG A 11 -1.64 -14.39 -11.35
C ARG A 11 -0.66 -14.59 -10.19
N SER A 12 -0.05 -15.77 -10.10
CA SER A 12 0.88 -16.11 -9.03
C SER A 12 2.15 -15.26 -9.13
N VAL A 13 2.68 -15.04 -10.34
CA VAL A 13 3.84 -14.16 -10.57
C VAL A 13 3.56 -12.73 -10.11
N LEU A 14 2.41 -12.17 -10.49
CA LEU A 14 2.03 -10.80 -10.10
C LEU A 14 1.83 -10.67 -8.59
N ALA A 15 1.14 -11.63 -7.96
CA ALA A 15 0.93 -11.62 -6.51
C ALA A 15 2.26 -11.62 -5.74
N ASN A 16 3.17 -12.53 -6.08
CA ASN A 16 4.51 -12.59 -5.46
C ASN A 16 5.32 -11.32 -5.73
N ARG A 17 5.20 -10.74 -6.93
CA ARG A 17 5.91 -9.50 -7.28
C ARG A 17 5.44 -8.33 -6.43
N PHE A 18 4.13 -8.13 -6.27
CA PHE A 18 3.59 -7.05 -5.45
C PHE A 18 3.95 -7.21 -3.97
N GLU A 19 3.90 -8.43 -3.44
CA GLU A 19 4.33 -8.72 -2.07
C GLU A 19 5.83 -8.45 -1.86
N SER A 20 6.66 -8.83 -2.84
CA SER A 20 8.10 -8.57 -2.81
C SER A 20 8.41 -7.07 -2.80
N ILE A 21 7.71 -6.28 -3.63
CA ILE A 21 7.86 -4.82 -3.65
C ILE A 21 7.48 -4.23 -2.28
N CYS A 22 6.34 -4.63 -1.70
CA CYS A 22 5.96 -4.16 -0.36
C CYS A 22 7.03 -4.49 0.69
N SER A 23 7.60 -5.70 0.63
CA SER A 23 8.64 -6.12 1.56
C SER A 23 9.94 -5.29 1.39
N GLU A 24 10.34 -4.99 0.16
CA GLU A 24 11.52 -4.16 -0.13
C GLU A 24 11.33 -2.70 0.30
N MET A 25 10.14 -2.12 0.09
CA MET A 25 9.79 -0.79 0.63
C MET A 25 9.94 -0.79 2.15
N GLY A 26 9.39 -1.79 2.84
CA GLY A 26 9.49 -1.88 4.29
C GLY A 26 10.92 -2.01 4.79
N GLU A 27 11.74 -2.86 4.16
CA GLU A 27 13.15 -3.01 4.49
C GLU A 27 13.93 -1.70 4.31
N THR A 28 13.67 -1.00 3.21
CA THR A 28 14.29 0.31 2.94
C THR A 28 13.93 1.31 4.04
N MET A 29 12.65 1.42 4.38
CA MET A 29 12.20 2.35 5.42
C MET A 29 12.80 2.04 6.80
N MET A 30 12.88 0.76 7.18
CA MET A 30 13.50 0.34 8.45
C MET A 30 14.99 0.71 8.50
N ARG A 31 15.74 0.48 7.42
CA ARG A 31 17.18 0.78 7.36
C ARG A 31 17.49 2.28 7.35
N THR A 32 16.55 3.12 6.91
CA THR A 32 16.72 4.58 6.86
C THR A 32 16.12 5.31 8.06
N SER A 33 15.24 4.66 8.82
CA SER A 33 14.58 5.29 9.96
C SER A 33 15.54 5.45 11.15
N ARG A 34 15.40 6.59 11.85
CA ARG A 34 16.10 6.87 13.12
C ARG A 34 15.22 6.64 14.35
N SER A 35 13.97 6.23 14.17
CA SER A 35 13.02 6.00 15.26
C SER A 35 12.98 4.51 15.60
N PRO A 36 13.34 4.10 16.83
CA PRO A 36 13.22 2.69 17.26
C PRO A 36 11.77 2.17 17.21
N ILE A 37 10.78 3.04 17.43
CA ILE A 37 9.36 2.67 17.29
C ILE A 37 9.07 2.25 15.84
N PHE A 38 9.66 2.95 14.87
CA PHE A 38 9.47 2.63 13.47
C PHE A 38 10.32 1.43 13.02
N SER A 39 11.62 1.40 13.33
CA SER A 39 12.54 0.39 12.80
C SER A 39 12.56 -0.92 13.60
N GLU A 40 12.58 -0.85 14.93
CA GLU A 40 12.67 -2.03 15.81
C GLU A 40 11.28 -2.59 16.14
N ALA A 41 10.36 -1.71 16.54
CA ALA A 41 8.98 -2.11 16.85
C ALA A 41 8.10 -2.28 15.61
N ARG A 42 8.57 -1.83 14.44
CA ARG A 42 7.90 -1.97 13.13
C ARG A 42 6.50 -1.35 13.10
N ASP A 43 6.35 -0.19 13.71
CA ASP A 43 5.07 0.53 13.78
C ASP A 43 4.78 1.31 12.48
N PHE A 44 4.62 0.58 11.37
CA PHE A 44 4.22 1.11 10.07
C PHE A 44 3.66 0.01 9.17
N VAL A 45 3.13 0.37 8.01
CA VAL A 45 2.73 -0.59 6.96
C VAL A 45 3.09 -0.03 5.60
N THR A 46 3.26 -0.93 4.62
CA THR A 46 3.41 -0.57 3.21
C THR A 46 2.34 -1.27 2.40
N GLY A 47 1.76 -0.61 1.41
CA GLY A 47 0.73 -1.21 0.56
C GLY A 47 0.80 -0.72 -0.88
N ILE A 48 0.35 -1.58 -1.80
CA ILE A 48 0.14 -1.25 -3.21
C ILE A 48 -1.36 -1.38 -3.47
N PHE A 49 -1.90 -0.41 -4.19
CA PHE A 49 -3.31 -0.34 -4.52
C PHE A 49 -3.50 -0.25 -6.03
N SER A 50 -4.64 -0.73 -6.52
CA SER A 50 -5.07 -0.51 -7.90
C SER A 50 -5.59 0.92 -8.09
N ALA A 51 -5.74 1.34 -9.34
CA ALA A 51 -6.23 2.68 -9.69
C ALA A 51 -7.64 3.00 -9.14
N ASP A 52 -8.44 1.98 -8.85
CA ASP A 52 -9.76 2.10 -8.21
C ASP A 52 -9.72 1.94 -6.68
N GLY A 53 -8.53 2.04 -6.08
CA GLY A 53 -8.35 2.07 -4.62
C GLY A 53 -8.41 0.71 -3.93
N ARG A 54 -8.37 -0.42 -4.65
CA ARG A 54 -8.39 -1.75 -4.04
C ARG A 54 -6.99 -2.16 -3.60
N LEU A 55 -6.88 -2.70 -2.40
CA LEU A 55 -5.61 -3.23 -1.89
C LEU A 55 -5.16 -4.45 -2.72
N MET A 56 -3.99 -4.34 -3.35
CA MET A 56 -3.40 -5.38 -4.19
C MET A 56 -2.38 -6.22 -3.42
N ALA A 57 -1.56 -5.57 -2.60
CA ALA A 57 -0.60 -6.22 -1.71
C ALA A 57 -0.29 -5.30 -0.53
N GLN A 58 0.16 -5.91 0.57
CA GLN A 58 0.54 -5.18 1.78
C GLN A 58 1.66 -5.93 2.50
N LYS A 59 2.49 -5.19 3.23
CA LYS A 59 3.30 -5.74 4.32
C LYS A 59 2.72 -5.26 5.66
N PRO A 60 1.89 -6.07 6.33
CA PRO A 60 1.26 -5.68 7.58
C PRO A 60 2.21 -5.96 8.75
N TYR A 61 2.89 -4.94 9.27
CA TYR A 61 3.70 -5.10 10.48
C TYR A 61 2.88 -4.87 11.77
N ILE A 62 1.83 -4.03 11.71
CA ILE A 62 0.91 -3.80 12.82
C ILE A 62 -0.56 -3.81 12.34
N ALA A 63 -1.43 -4.49 13.10
CA ALA A 63 -2.81 -4.77 12.69
C ALA A 63 -3.67 -3.51 12.56
N VAL A 64 -3.49 -2.52 13.43
CA VAL A 64 -4.31 -1.30 13.44
C VAL A 64 -4.11 -0.50 12.15
N LEU A 65 -2.87 -0.29 11.72
CA LEU A 65 -2.56 0.41 10.48
C LEU A 65 -2.93 -0.43 9.26
N ALA A 66 -2.73 -1.75 9.34
CA ALA A 66 -3.08 -2.65 8.25
C ALA A 66 -4.59 -2.59 7.91
N GLY A 67 -5.43 -2.53 8.94
CA GLY A 67 -6.88 -2.38 8.81
C GLY A 67 -7.32 -0.98 8.37
N ALA A 68 -6.61 0.07 8.77
CA ALA A 68 -6.98 1.46 8.47
C ALA A 68 -6.60 1.90 7.04
N LEU A 69 -5.49 1.40 6.49
CA LEU A 69 -4.90 1.89 5.24
C LEU A 69 -5.88 1.91 4.03
N PRO A 70 -6.73 0.88 3.79
CA PRO A 70 -7.69 0.91 2.69
C PRO A 70 -8.76 2.01 2.82
N TYR A 71 -9.16 2.34 4.05
CA TYR A 71 -10.14 3.41 4.30
C TYR A 71 -9.52 4.79 4.06
N CYS A 72 -8.28 4.98 4.52
CA CYS A 72 -7.52 6.21 4.27
C CYS A 72 -7.36 6.48 2.76
N LEU A 73 -6.97 5.47 1.97
CA LEU A 73 -6.85 5.65 0.53
C LEU A 73 -8.20 5.98 -0.13
N LYS A 74 -9.28 5.32 0.30
CA LYS A 74 -10.62 5.60 -0.22
C LYS A 74 -11.01 7.06 0.03
N ALA A 75 -10.77 7.57 1.24
CA ALA A 75 -11.03 8.96 1.58
C ALA A 75 -10.18 9.94 0.75
N ILE A 76 -8.90 9.62 0.51
CA ILE A 76 -8.02 10.43 -0.35
C ILE A 76 -8.58 10.49 -1.79
N ILE A 77 -8.95 9.34 -2.37
CA ILE A 77 -9.52 9.29 -3.73
C ILE A 77 -10.82 10.10 -3.81
N GLU A 78 -11.70 9.98 -2.80
CA GLU A 78 -12.96 10.72 -2.75
C GLU A 78 -12.74 12.24 -2.57
N TYR A 79 -11.74 12.64 -1.80
CA TYR A 79 -11.43 14.05 -1.52
C TYR A 79 -10.87 14.78 -2.75
N TYR A 80 -9.86 14.19 -3.40
CA TYR A 80 -9.21 14.82 -4.56
C TYR A 80 -9.98 14.57 -5.86
N GLY A 81 -10.69 13.45 -6.00
CA GLY A 81 -11.44 13.12 -7.20
C GLY A 81 -10.56 13.13 -8.45
N ASP A 82 -10.87 14.03 -9.38
CA ASP A 82 -10.13 14.20 -10.65
C ASP A 82 -8.86 15.07 -10.50
N ASP A 83 -8.57 15.61 -9.31
CA ASP A 83 -7.42 16.48 -9.01
C ASP A 83 -6.20 15.69 -8.48
N LEU A 84 -5.99 14.46 -8.99
CA LEU A 84 -4.81 13.65 -8.73
C LEU A 84 -3.95 13.56 -9.99
N HIS A 85 -2.71 14.01 -9.90
CA HIS A 85 -1.79 14.10 -11.03
C HIS A 85 -0.56 13.22 -10.84
N ASP A 86 0.08 12.87 -11.96
CA ASP A 86 1.34 12.12 -11.93
C ASP A 86 2.44 12.92 -11.21
N GLY A 87 3.12 12.28 -10.26
CA GLY A 87 4.15 12.90 -9.43
C GLY A 87 3.66 13.47 -8.08
N ASP A 88 2.34 13.49 -7.82
CA ASP A 88 1.82 13.96 -6.54
C ASP A 88 2.22 13.06 -5.35
N VAL A 89 2.46 13.69 -4.20
CA VAL A 89 2.72 13.02 -2.92
C VAL A 89 1.71 13.50 -1.90
N ILE A 90 0.83 12.58 -1.47
CA ILE A 90 -0.21 12.88 -0.48
C ILE A 90 0.27 12.48 0.91
N VAL A 91 0.15 13.42 1.86
CA VAL A 91 0.44 13.19 3.28
C VAL A 91 -0.80 13.59 4.08
N THR A 92 -1.27 12.71 4.93
CA THR A 92 -2.41 12.97 5.82
C THR A 92 -2.15 12.40 7.21
N ASN A 93 -2.79 13.02 8.19
CA ASN A 93 -2.87 12.58 9.58
C ASN A 93 -4.29 12.79 10.12
N ASP A 94 -5.29 12.83 9.24
CA ASP A 94 -6.69 12.96 9.67
C ASP A 94 -7.11 11.68 10.42
N PRO A 95 -7.53 11.80 11.69
CA PRO A 95 -8.01 10.64 12.44
C PRO A 95 -9.46 10.25 12.13
N TYR A 96 -10.20 11.02 11.31
CA TYR A 96 -11.60 10.79 10.93
C TYR A 96 -11.76 10.46 9.44
#